data_AF-A0A126V4X3-F1
#
_entry.id   AF-A0A126V4X3-F1
#
_cell.length_a   1.000
_cell.length_b   1.000
_cell.length_c   1.000
_cell.angle_alpha   90.00
_cell.angle_beta   90.00
_cell.angle_gamma   90.00
#
_symmetry.space_group_name_H-M   'P 1'
#
loop_
_entity.id
_entity.type
_entity.pdbx_description
1 polymer ?
#
loop_
_entity_poly.entity_id
_entity_poly.type
_entity_poly.pdbx_seq_one_letter_code
_entity_poly.pdbx_strand_id
1 'polypeptide(L)'
;MQIAFHLGAHSTDNDKLLKGLLKNKRHLSGRGVVVPGPGRYRNLIRKTIAALGGARASVETQEALLDTILEVDHADRLVLSNENFICVAPRVFDGPNFYPQITDKITSYSNLFHGYELEFHLGICNPAVLIPELCLRTPKMDYLDYLAGSDPKALRWSTVIQAITDTYPHAPVTVWCNEDTPLIWSHILSALSGIEDGYSFDGEYDLVEEIMSPEGMKRFLGYLEAHPPKTMCKRVALSPPS
;
A
#
# COMPACT_ATOMS: atom_id res chain seq x y z
N MET A 1 -7.02 -14.60 11.95
CA MET A 1 -6.10 -13.46 11.68
C MET A 1 -6.26 -13.06 10.22
N GLN A 2 -6.33 -11.76 9.97
CA GLN A 2 -6.36 -11.15 8.63
C GLN A 2 -4.99 -10.59 8.26
N ILE A 3 -4.59 -10.65 7.00
CA ILE A 3 -3.32 -10.12 6.49
C ILE A 3 -3.60 -9.04 5.44
N ALA A 4 -3.26 -7.81 5.78
CA ALA A 4 -3.42 -6.65 4.93
C ALA A 4 -2.11 -6.34 4.18
N PHE A 5 -2.17 -6.40 2.86
CA PHE A 5 -1.05 -6.07 1.98
C PHE A 5 -1.22 -4.66 1.40
N HIS A 6 -0.33 -3.74 1.77
CA HIS A 6 -0.09 -2.54 1.01
C HIS A 6 0.91 -2.84 -0.11
N LEU A 7 0.40 -2.97 -1.34
CA LEU A 7 1.15 -3.43 -2.51
C LEU A 7 2.05 -2.36 -3.15
N GLY A 8 1.91 -1.10 -2.74
CA GLY A 8 2.45 0.08 -3.41
C GLY A 8 1.32 0.95 -3.96
N ALA A 9 1.46 1.59 -5.12
CA ALA A 9 2.47 1.40 -6.17
C ALA A 9 3.83 2.10 -5.93
N HIS A 10 4.81 1.88 -6.80
CA HIS A 10 6.06 2.65 -6.79
C HIS A 10 5.80 4.15 -6.93
N SER A 11 6.69 4.95 -6.32
CA SER A 11 6.67 6.42 -6.40
C SER A 11 5.35 7.04 -5.90
N THR A 12 4.74 6.40 -4.90
CA THR A 12 3.54 6.89 -4.21
C THR A 12 3.87 7.51 -2.85
N ASP A 13 3.83 6.74 -1.78
CA ASP A 13 4.00 7.22 -0.40
C ASP A 13 5.45 7.13 0.10
N ASN A 14 6.36 6.44 -0.61
CA ASN A 14 7.77 6.27 -0.20
C ASN A 14 7.93 5.77 1.25
N ASP A 15 7.16 4.74 1.62
CA ASP A 15 7.08 4.16 2.97
C ASP A 15 6.53 5.11 4.05
N LYS A 16 6.01 6.30 3.70
CA LYS A 16 5.42 7.21 4.67
C LYS A 16 4.24 6.55 5.39
N LEU A 17 3.34 5.83 4.71
CA LEU A 17 2.20 5.15 5.35
C LEU A 17 2.69 4.10 6.36
N LEU A 18 3.71 3.32 5.99
CA LEU A 18 4.32 2.36 6.91
C LEU A 18 4.94 3.05 8.12
N LYS A 19 5.62 4.19 7.93
CA LYS A 19 6.17 4.99 9.05
C LYS A 19 5.06 5.52 9.96
N GLY A 20 3.95 5.99 9.39
CA GLY A 20 2.77 6.43 10.14
C GLY A 20 2.19 5.30 11.00
N LEU A 21 2.03 4.11 10.44
CA LEU A 21 1.60 2.93 11.19
C LEU A 21 2.60 2.52 12.28
N LEU A 22 3.90 2.55 12.00
CA LEU A 22 4.95 2.22 12.96
C LEU A 22 5.03 3.22 14.11
N LYS A 23 4.79 4.52 13.87
CA LYS A 23 4.66 5.56 14.90
C LYS A 23 3.57 5.19 15.92
N ASN A 24 2.51 4.54 15.45
CA ASN A 24 1.36 4.11 16.24
C ASN A 24 1.44 2.64 16.72
N LYS A 25 2.56 1.94 16.50
CA LYS A 25 2.70 0.47 16.72
C LYS A 25 2.21 0.01 18.10
N ARG A 26 2.52 0.74 19.18
CA ARG A 26 2.12 0.37 20.54
C ARG A 26 0.60 0.39 20.71
N HIS A 27 -0.06 1.43 20.19
CA HIS A 27 -1.51 1.57 20.27
C HIS A 27 -2.25 0.58 19.36
N LEU A 28 -1.67 0.27 18.20
CA LEU A 28 -2.15 -0.75 17.27
C LEU A 28 -2.06 -2.15 17.88
N SER A 29 -0.92 -2.48 18.49
CA SER A 29 -0.68 -3.78 19.11
C SER A 29 -1.65 -4.05 20.27
N GLY A 30 -1.98 -3.04 21.08
CA GLY A 30 -3.01 -3.14 22.12
C GLY A 30 -4.43 -3.43 21.60
N ARG A 31 -4.64 -3.39 20.28
CA ARG A 31 -5.90 -3.70 19.59
C ARG A 31 -5.77 -4.91 18.66
N GLY A 32 -4.73 -5.73 18.84
CA GLY A 32 -4.51 -6.93 18.03
C GLY A 32 -3.95 -6.66 16.62
N VAL A 33 -3.52 -5.43 16.33
CA VAL A 33 -2.94 -5.06 15.02
C VAL A 33 -1.42 -5.03 15.09
N VAL A 34 -0.77 -5.87 14.30
CA VAL A 34 0.69 -5.98 14.23
C VAL A 34 1.22 -5.30 12.98
N VAL A 35 2.12 -4.35 13.19
CA VAL A 35 2.88 -3.66 12.14
C VAL A 35 4.36 -3.96 12.36
N PRO A 36 4.92 -4.99 11.70
CA PRO A 36 6.32 -5.36 11.84
C PRO A 36 7.23 -4.38 11.09
N GLY A 37 8.48 -4.28 11.55
CA GLY A 37 9.51 -3.54 10.81
C GLY A 37 9.80 -4.19 9.45
N PRO A 38 10.01 -3.42 8.38
CA PRO A 38 10.14 -3.95 7.01
C PRO A 38 11.27 -4.97 6.82
N GLY A 39 12.37 -4.81 7.57
CA GLY A 39 13.51 -5.73 7.52
C GLY A 39 13.19 -7.17 7.93
N ARG A 40 12.07 -7.38 8.64
CA ARG A 40 11.68 -8.71 9.16
C ARG A 40 10.96 -9.57 8.15
N TYR A 41 10.08 -8.96 7.36
CA TYR A 41 9.21 -9.72 6.44
C TYR A 41 9.60 -9.57 4.97
N ARG A 42 10.11 -8.41 4.51
CA ARG A 42 10.26 -8.15 3.07
C ARG A 42 11.12 -9.19 2.37
N ASN A 43 12.31 -9.48 2.92
CA ASN A 43 13.21 -10.49 2.34
C ASN A 43 12.73 -11.91 2.64
N LEU A 44 12.18 -12.14 3.83
CA LEU A 44 11.70 -13.44 4.26
C LEU A 44 10.56 -13.94 3.34
N ILE A 45 9.51 -13.14 3.17
CA ILE A 45 8.38 -13.44 2.26
C ILE A 45 8.89 -13.67 0.83
N ARG A 46 9.79 -12.81 0.33
CA ARG A 46 10.35 -12.96 -1.02
C ARG A 46 11.05 -14.32 -1.20
N LYS A 47 11.87 -14.72 -0.23
CA LYS A 47 12.59 -16.01 -0.25
C LYS A 47 11.63 -17.18 -0.14
N THR A 48 10.64 -17.10 0.75
CA THR A 48 9.65 -18.17 0.93
C THR A 48 8.82 -18.37 -0.33
N ILE A 49 8.31 -17.30 -0.94
CA ILE A 49 7.59 -17.40 -2.22
C ILE A 49 8.45 -18.02 -3.32
N ALA A 50 9.72 -17.62 -3.42
CA ALA A 50 10.64 -18.19 -4.40
C ALA A 50 10.89 -19.69 -4.15
N ALA A 51 11.04 -20.10 -2.89
CA ALA A 51 11.25 -21.50 -2.51
C ALA A 51 10.01 -22.37 -2.77
N LEU A 52 8.80 -21.82 -2.61
CA LEU A 52 7.56 -22.53 -2.89
C LEU A 52 7.35 -22.78 -4.39
N GLY A 53 7.89 -21.95 -5.27
CA GLY A 53 7.79 -22.15 -6.72
C GLY A 53 6.34 -22.23 -7.23
N GLY A 54 5.40 -21.54 -6.57
CA GLY A 54 3.97 -21.58 -6.88
C GLY A 54 3.17 -22.64 -6.10
N ALA A 55 3.81 -23.52 -5.33
CA ALA A 55 3.11 -24.43 -4.42
C ALA A 55 2.47 -23.68 -3.24
N ARG A 56 1.45 -24.30 -2.63
CA ARG A 56 0.90 -23.83 -1.35
C ARG A 56 1.90 -24.09 -0.23
N ALA A 57 2.01 -23.13 0.69
CA ALA A 57 2.81 -23.32 1.90
C ALA A 57 2.18 -24.40 2.78
N SER A 58 3.01 -25.21 3.43
CA SER A 58 2.55 -26.09 4.52
C SER A 58 2.24 -25.26 5.76
N VAL A 59 1.48 -25.83 6.69
CA VAL A 59 1.15 -25.18 7.97
C VAL A 59 2.43 -24.83 8.72
N GLU A 60 3.41 -25.74 8.77
CA GLU A 60 4.70 -25.52 9.44
C GLU A 60 5.50 -24.38 8.81
N THR A 61 5.42 -24.24 7.48
CA THR A 61 6.07 -23.13 6.75
C THR A 61 5.41 -21.80 7.10
N GLN A 62 4.08 -21.77 7.20
CA GLN A 62 3.31 -20.59 7.58
C GLN A 62 3.58 -20.18 9.03
N GLU A 63 3.56 -21.14 9.96
CA GLU A 63 3.83 -20.90 11.38
C GLU A 63 5.25 -20.35 11.58
N ALA A 64 6.28 -21.00 11.03
CA ALA A 64 7.66 -20.52 11.14
C ALA A 64 7.86 -19.12 10.54
N LEU A 65 7.16 -18.82 9.44
CA LEU A 65 7.16 -17.49 8.83
C LEU A 65 6.50 -16.47 9.76
N LEU A 66 5.32 -16.76 10.29
CA LEU A 66 4.54 -15.86 11.12
C LEU A 66 5.19 -15.62 12.49
N ASP A 67 5.78 -16.64 13.11
CA ASP A 67 6.56 -16.52 14.35
C ASP A 67 7.69 -15.50 14.20
N THR A 68 8.37 -15.55 13.05
CA THR A 68 9.46 -14.62 12.73
C THR A 68 8.95 -13.19 12.51
N ILE A 69 7.73 -13.02 12.00
CA ILE A 69 7.16 -11.71 11.63
C ILE A 69 6.44 -11.04 12.82
N LEU A 70 5.60 -11.77 13.54
CA LEU A 70 4.64 -11.22 14.50
C LEU A 70 5.31 -10.78 15.81
N GLU A 71 6.20 -11.61 16.37
CA GLU A 71 6.89 -11.32 17.65
C GLU A 71 5.93 -11.09 18.84
N VAL A 72 4.69 -11.55 18.70
CA VAL A 72 3.63 -11.52 19.70
C VAL A 72 2.86 -12.84 19.62
N ASP A 73 2.28 -13.27 20.73
CA ASP A 73 1.59 -14.57 20.81
C ASP A 73 0.27 -14.59 20.03
N HIS A 74 -0.39 -13.43 19.89
CA HIS A 74 -1.68 -13.31 19.19
C HIS A 74 -1.77 -12.01 18.38
N ALA A 75 -2.34 -12.11 17.18
CA ALA A 75 -2.65 -10.97 16.33
C ALA A 75 -3.97 -11.22 15.57
N ASP A 76 -4.84 -10.23 15.58
CA ASP A 76 -6.08 -10.25 14.80
C ASP A 76 -5.82 -9.78 13.37
N ARG A 77 -4.91 -8.81 13.19
CA ARG A 77 -4.52 -8.27 11.88
C ARG A 77 -3.01 -8.06 11.77
N LEU A 78 -2.43 -8.45 10.64
CA LEU A 78 -1.03 -8.21 10.27
C LEU A 78 -0.98 -7.26 9.07
N VAL A 79 -0.27 -6.14 9.18
CA VAL A 79 -0.10 -5.19 8.07
C VAL A 79 1.30 -5.30 7.46
N LEU A 80 1.35 -5.58 6.17
CA LEU A 80 2.59 -5.73 5.40
C LEU A 80 2.63 -4.68 4.30
N SER A 81 3.73 -3.93 4.18
CA SER A 81 3.87 -2.85 3.20
C SER A 81 5.19 -2.92 2.45
N ASN A 82 5.13 -2.96 1.12
CA ASN A 82 6.34 -2.91 0.31
C ASN A 82 6.00 -2.49 -1.12
N GLU A 83 6.61 -1.40 -1.60
CA GLU A 83 6.48 -0.98 -3.00
C GLU A 83 6.90 -2.09 -3.99
N ASN A 84 7.75 -3.03 -3.55
CA ASN A 84 8.24 -4.13 -4.37
C ASN A 84 7.42 -5.42 -4.28
N PHE A 85 6.23 -5.42 -3.66
CA PHE A 85 5.41 -6.62 -3.58
C PHE A 85 4.99 -7.12 -4.96
N ILE A 86 4.61 -6.20 -5.85
CA ILE A 86 4.22 -6.58 -7.20
C ILE A 86 5.46 -6.93 -8.05
N CYS A 87 6.39 -5.98 -8.17
CA CYS A 87 7.66 -6.19 -8.85
C CYS A 87 8.66 -5.11 -8.40
N VAL A 88 9.90 -5.17 -8.89
CA VAL A 88 10.86 -4.06 -8.74
C VAL A 88 10.63 -3.02 -9.85
N ALA A 89 10.98 -1.75 -9.61
CA ALA A 89 10.77 -0.65 -10.55
C ALA A 89 11.15 -0.94 -12.02
N PRO A 90 12.30 -1.58 -12.35
CA PRO A 90 12.64 -1.95 -13.73
C PRO A 90 11.63 -2.86 -14.46
N ARG A 91 10.72 -3.51 -13.72
CA ARG A 91 9.80 -4.52 -14.24
C ARG A 91 8.34 -4.06 -14.29
N VAL A 92 8.08 -2.77 -14.10
CA VAL A 92 6.72 -2.20 -14.10
C VAL A 92 6.08 -2.32 -15.50
N PHE A 93 6.89 -2.27 -16.56
CA PHE A 93 6.46 -2.29 -17.97
C PHE A 93 6.96 -3.51 -18.73
N ASP A 94 7.19 -4.66 -18.07
CA ASP A 94 7.59 -5.93 -18.71
C ASP A 94 6.51 -6.50 -19.70
N GLY A 95 5.47 -5.73 -20.02
CA GLY A 95 4.35 -6.10 -20.87
C GLY A 95 3.46 -4.90 -21.17
N PRO A 96 2.35 -5.07 -21.92
CA PRO A 96 1.55 -3.95 -22.47
C PRO A 96 0.76 -3.15 -21.42
N ASN A 97 0.72 -3.62 -20.18
CA ASN A 97 -0.03 -3.04 -19.08
C ASN A 97 0.91 -2.75 -17.91
N PHE A 98 0.47 -1.87 -17.01
CA PHE A 98 1.12 -1.69 -15.72
C PHE A 98 1.20 -3.02 -14.95
N TYR A 99 2.34 -3.27 -14.31
CA TYR A 99 2.52 -4.36 -13.35
C TYR A 99 2.05 -5.74 -13.88
N PRO A 100 2.62 -6.24 -14.99
CA PRO A 100 2.18 -7.50 -15.61
C PRO A 100 2.29 -8.72 -14.69
N GLN A 101 3.12 -8.65 -13.63
CA GLN A 101 3.30 -9.72 -12.64
C GLN A 101 2.22 -9.77 -11.55
N ILE A 102 1.25 -8.85 -11.55
CA ILE A 102 0.26 -8.76 -10.46
C ILE A 102 -0.49 -10.08 -10.23
N THR A 103 -0.95 -10.75 -11.29
CA THR A 103 -1.65 -12.04 -11.20
C THR A 103 -0.81 -13.11 -10.50
N ASP A 104 0.46 -13.26 -10.92
CA ASP A 104 1.38 -14.24 -10.34
C ASP A 104 1.65 -13.94 -8.86
N LYS A 105 1.74 -12.65 -8.50
CA LYS A 105 1.99 -12.22 -7.12
C LYS A 105 0.80 -12.43 -6.21
N ILE A 106 -0.40 -12.06 -6.64
CA ILE A 106 -1.62 -12.32 -5.86
C ILE A 106 -1.77 -13.83 -5.63
N THR A 107 -1.57 -14.65 -6.67
CA THR A 107 -1.56 -16.12 -6.55
C THR A 107 -0.52 -16.59 -5.54
N SER A 108 0.71 -16.05 -5.60
CA SER A 108 1.79 -16.40 -4.67
C SER A 108 1.46 -16.04 -3.22
N TYR A 109 0.84 -14.88 -2.97
CA TYR A 109 0.41 -14.49 -1.62
C TYR A 109 -0.72 -15.37 -1.11
N SER A 110 -1.70 -15.69 -1.96
CA SER A 110 -2.80 -16.61 -1.63
C SER A 110 -2.32 -18.03 -1.35
N ASN A 111 -1.25 -18.48 -2.03
CA ASN A 111 -0.62 -19.78 -1.76
C ASN A 111 0.25 -19.76 -0.50
N LEU A 112 0.96 -18.66 -0.25
CA LEU A 112 1.78 -18.49 0.95
C LEU A 112 0.92 -18.44 2.21
N PHE A 113 -0.18 -17.70 2.18
CA PHE A 113 -1.08 -17.48 3.31
C PHE A 113 -2.43 -18.16 3.12
N HIS A 114 -2.44 -19.32 2.48
CA HIS A 114 -3.65 -20.12 2.32
C HIS A 114 -4.28 -20.42 3.69
N GLY A 115 -5.60 -20.22 3.81
CA GLY A 115 -6.34 -20.36 5.07
C GLY A 115 -6.45 -19.08 5.90
N TYR A 116 -5.71 -18.02 5.58
CA TYR A 116 -5.86 -16.69 6.17
C TYR A 116 -6.73 -15.79 5.29
N GLU A 117 -7.37 -14.80 5.91
CA GLU A 117 -8.10 -13.76 5.20
C GLU A 117 -7.13 -12.71 4.65
N LEU A 118 -7.16 -12.48 3.34
CA LEU A 118 -6.29 -11.51 2.67
C LEU A 118 -7.06 -10.24 2.32
N GLU A 119 -6.42 -9.09 2.49
CA GLU A 119 -6.91 -7.80 2.06
C GLU A 119 -5.80 -7.06 1.31
N PHE A 120 -6.15 -6.41 0.19
CA PHE A 120 -5.18 -5.70 -0.66
C PHE A 120 -5.46 -4.20 -0.69
N HIS A 121 -4.40 -3.41 -0.55
CA HIS A 121 -4.43 -1.95 -0.55
C HIS A 121 -3.47 -1.43 -1.62
N LEU A 122 -3.96 -0.50 -2.45
CA LEU A 122 -3.20 0.06 -3.58
C LEU A 122 -3.39 1.58 -3.68
N GLY A 123 -2.31 2.33 -3.48
CA GLY A 123 -2.23 3.71 -3.90
C GLY A 123 -1.92 3.80 -5.39
N ILE A 124 -2.80 4.41 -6.18
CA ILE A 124 -2.59 4.68 -7.61
C ILE A 124 -2.19 6.14 -7.80
N CYS A 125 -1.47 6.47 -8.86
CA CYS A 125 -1.11 7.85 -9.18
C CYS A 125 -1.26 8.11 -10.68
N ASN A 126 -1.27 9.38 -11.06
CA ASN A 126 -1.34 9.79 -12.45
C ASN A 126 -0.18 9.16 -13.26
N PRO A 127 -0.45 8.38 -14.32
CA PRO A 127 0.58 7.78 -15.18
C PRO A 127 1.58 8.80 -15.74
N ALA A 128 1.14 10.03 -16.00
CA ALA A 128 2.00 11.10 -16.51
C ALA A 128 3.05 11.57 -15.48
N VAL A 129 2.80 11.34 -14.19
CA VAL A 129 3.76 11.60 -13.10
C VAL A 129 4.57 10.33 -12.81
N LEU A 130 3.91 9.16 -12.81
CA LEU A 130 4.55 7.90 -12.47
C LEU A 130 5.66 7.50 -13.45
N ILE A 131 5.41 7.57 -14.76
CA ILE A 131 6.33 7.06 -15.77
C ILE A 131 7.68 7.80 -15.72
N PRO A 132 7.73 9.16 -15.75
CA PRO A 132 8.99 9.88 -15.63
C PRO A 132 9.76 9.58 -14.34
N GLU A 133 9.06 9.52 -13.20
CA GLU A 133 9.66 9.19 -11.90
C GLU A 133 10.29 7.79 -11.91
N LEU A 134 9.62 6.81 -12.51
CA LEU A 134 10.17 5.47 -12.67
C LEU A 134 11.40 5.45 -13.57
N CYS A 135 11.39 6.19 -14.69
CA CYS A 135 12.55 6.30 -15.58
C CYS A 135 13.78 6.86 -14.84
N LEU A 136 13.59 7.87 -13.99
CA LEU A 136 14.67 8.45 -13.18
C LEU A 136 15.26 7.43 -12.18
N ARG A 137 14.41 6.52 -11.67
CA ARG A 137 14.82 5.42 -10.78
C ARG A 137 15.52 4.28 -11.53
N THR A 138 15.45 4.24 -12.86
CA THR A 138 16.06 3.21 -13.70
C THR A 138 17.04 3.80 -14.72
N PRO A 139 18.11 4.50 -14.29
CA PRO A 139 18.98 5.30 -15.16
C PRO A 139 19.79 4.49 -16.19
N LYS A 140 19.73 3.16 -16.12
CA LYS A 140 20.42 2.26 -17.05
C LYS A 140 19.57 1.88 -18.27
N MET A 141 18.32 2.33 -18.34
CA MET A 141 17.38 2.06 -19.43
C MET A 141 16.96 3.38 -20.06
N ASP A 142 16.97 3.45 -21.39
CA ASP A 142 16.34 4.57 -22.09
C ASP A 142 14.81 4.49 -21.94
N TYR A 143 14.13 5.63 -22.10
CA TYR A 143 12.68 5.74 -21.95
C TYR A 143 11.91 4.75 -22.84
N LEU A 144 12.30 4.61 -24.11
CA LEU A 144 11.63 3.72 -25.06
C LEU A 144 11.87 2.24 -24.72
N ASP A 145 13.09 1.90 -24.32
CA ASP A 145 13.45 0.56 -23.88
C ASP A 145 12.70 0.19 -22.60
N TYR A 146 12.58 1.14 -21.67
CA TYR A 146 11.91 0.91 -20.40
C TYR A 146 10.40 0.66 -20.57
N LEU A 147 9.73 1.36 -21.49
CA LEU A 147 8.32 1.10 -21.78
C LEU A 147 8.09 -0.23 -22.51
N ALA A 148 9.14 -0.84 -23.08
CA ALA A 148 9.10 -2.14 -23.74
C ALA A 148 7.94 -2.30 -24.75
N GLY A 149 7.65 -1.24 -25.52
CA GLY A 149 6.57 -1.23 -26.52
C GLY A 149 5.16 -0.95 -25.96
N SER A 150 5.03 -0.67 -24.67
CA SER A 150 3.77 -0.18 -24.07
C SER A 150 3.43 1.20 -24.60
N ASP A 151 2.17 1.43 -24.96
CA ASP A 151 1.65 2.78 -25.24
C ASP A 151 1.26 3.47 -23.91
N PRO A 152 1.96 4.56 -23.50
CA PRO A 152 1.61 5.29 -22.29
C PRO A 152 0.15 5.74 -22.23
N LYS A 153 -0.48 6.01 -23.38
CA LYS A 153 -1.89 6.44 -23.45
C LYS A 153 -2.86 5.29 -23.25
N ALA A 154 -2.43 4.04 -23.41
CA ALA A 154 -3.23 2.84 -23.22
C ALA A 154 -3.14 2.29 -21.79
N LEU A 155 -2.16 2.72 -20.99
CA LEU A 155 -1.96 2.24 -19.63
C LEU A 155 -3.14 2.62 -18.71
N ARG A 156 -3.67 1.63 -17.98
CA ARG A 156 -4.79 1.81 -17.06
C ARG A 156 -4.55 1.07 -15.75
N TRP A 157 -4.78 1.76 -14.63
CA TRP A 157 -4.81 1.13 -13.31
C TRP A 157 -5.97 0.14 -13.15
N SER A 158 -7.08 0.36 -13.84
CA SER A 158 -8.22 -0.57 -13.83
C SER A 158 -7.82 -1.96 -14.26
N THR A 159 -6.86 -2.11 -15.18
CA THR A 159 -6.35 -3.43 -15.59
C THR A 159 -5.62 -4.14 -14.44
N VAL A 160 -4.85 -3.40 -13.64
CA VAL A 160 -4.16 -3.94 -12.45
C VAL A 160 -5.19 -4.36 -11.39
N ILE A 161 -6.17 -3.51 -11.12
CA ILE A 161 -7.22 -3.76 -10.13
C ILE A 161 -8.05 -4.98 -10.54
N GLN A 162 -8.47 -5.04 -11.81
CA GLN A 162 -9.23 -6.16 -12.37
C GLN A 162 -8.43 -7.47 -12.24
N ALA A 163 -7.12 -7.45 -12.52
CA ALA A 163 -6.29 -8.63 -12.37
C ALA A 163 -6.22 -9.13 -10.92
N ILE A 164 -6.21 -8.23 -9.92
CA ILE A 164 -6.27 -8.61 -8.50
C ILE A 164 -7.61 -9.28 -8.21
N THR A 165 -8.72 -8.64 -8.57
CA THR A 165 -10.07 -9.13 -8.28
C THR A 165 -10.41 -10.42 -9.02
N ASP A 166 -9.90 -10.61 -10.24
CA ASP A 166 -10.11 -11.85 -11.00
C ASP A 166 -9.30 -13.02 -10.42
N THR A 167 -8.09 -12.73 -9.93
CA THR A 167 -7.20 -13.75 -9.35
C THR A 167 -7.69 -14.23 -7.99
N TYR A 168 -8.20 -13.31 -7.16
CA TYR A 168 -8.67 -13.64 -5.81
C TYR A 168 -9.94 -12.84 -5.45
N PRO A 169 -11.12 -13.23 -5.97
CA PRO A 169 -12.36 -12.45 -5.88
C PRO A 169 -12.88 -12.19 -4.46
N HIS A 170 -12.43 -12.97 -3.48
CA HIS A 170 -12.89 -12.87 -2.09
C HIS A 170 -12.07 -11.88 -1.25
N ALA A 171 -10.89 -11.44 -1.71
CA ALA A 171 -10.14 -10.42 -0.98
C ALA A 171 -10.72 -9.03 -1.30
N PRO A 172 -11.05 -8.23 -0.28
CA PRO A 172 -11.33 -6.82 -0.49
C PRO A 172 -10.11 -6.10 -1.07
N VAL A 173 -10.38 -5.17 -1.98
CA VAL A 173 -9.35 -4.31 -2.59
C VAL A 173 -9.71 -2.85 -2.30
N THR A 174 -8.88 -2.19 -1.52
CA THR A 174 -9.01 -0.75 -1.22
C THR A 174 -8.06 0.05 -2.09
N VAL A 175 -8.57 1.02 -2.83
CA VAL A 175 -7.80 1.85 -3.77
C VAL A 175 -8.02 3.32 -3.50
N TRP A 176 -6.96 4.12 -3.58
CA TRP A 176 -7.02 5.58 -3.49
C TRP A 176 -6.05 6.23 -4.47
N CYS A 177 -6.30 7.50 -4.80
CA CYS A 177 -5.35 8.34 -5.53
C CYS A 177 -4.28 8.86 -4.56
N ASN A 178 -3.02 8.64 -4.89
CA ASN A 178 -1.90 9.02 -4.04
C ASN A 178 -1.78 10.54 -3.88
N GLU A 179 -2.26 11.30 -4.87
CA GLU A 179 -2.35 12.75 -4.84
C GLU A 179 -3.26 13.25 -3.70
N ASP A 180 -4.26 12.46 -3.31
CA ASP A 180 -5.17 12.78 -2.21
C ASP A 180 -4.62 12.33 -0.85
N THR A 181 -3.54 11.53 -0.80
CA THR A 181 -2.98 10.93 0.42
C THR A 181 -2.83 11.94 1.57
N PRO A 182 -2.33 13.19 1.39
CA PRO A 182 -2.24 14.15 2.49
C PRO A 182 -3.60 14.46 3.14
N LEU A 183 -4.69 14.47 2.37
CA LEU A 183 -6.04 14.84 2.84
C LEU A 183 -6.80 13.66 3.46
N ILE A 184 -6.50 12.44 3.03
CA ILE A 184 -7.14 11.20 3.49
C ILE A 184 -6.22 10.32 4.33
N TRP A 185 -5.10 10.85 4.79
CA TRP A 185 -4.05 10.12 5.50
C TRP A 185 -4.57 9.24 6.64
N SER A 186 -5.33 9.81 7.58
CA SER A 186 -5.92 9.08 8.71
C SER A 186 -6.81 7.93 8.24
N HIS A 187 -7.56 8.14 7.17
CA HIS A 187 -8.46 7.13 6.61
C HIS A 187 -7.68 5.99 5.96
N ILE A 188 -6.58 6.28 5.27
CA ILE A 188 -5.71 5.24 4.72
C ILE A 188 -5.08 4.44 5.87
N LEU A 189 -4.61 5.10 6.93
CA LEU A 189 -4.07 4.41 8.11
C LEU A 189 -5.13 3.54 8.81
N SER A 190 -6.36 4.04 8.97
CA SER A 190 -7.51 3.27 9.47
C SER A 190 -7.80 2.05 8.58
N ALA A 191 -7.91 2.25 7.27
CA ALA A 191 -8.15 1.16 6.32
C ALA A 191 -7.04 0.10 6.36
N LEU A 192 -5.77 0.51 6.38
CA LEU A 192 -4.64 -0.42 6.47
C LEU A 192 -4.63 -1.20 7.79
N SER A 193 -4.89 -0.51 8.90
CA SER A 193 -4.86 -1.09 10.25
C SER A 193 -6.15 -1.80 10.65
N GLY A 194 -7.24 -1.70 9.89
CA GLY A 194 -8.55 -2.24 10.26
C GLY A 194 -9.19 -1.56 11.47
N ILE A 195 -8.70 -0.39 11.88
CA ILE A 195 -9.26 0.39 12.98
C ILE A 195 -10.36 1.31 12.45
N GLU A 196 -11.43 1.46 13.24
CA GLU A 196 -12.56 2.34 12.92
C GLU A 196 -12.11 3.75 12.52
N ASP A 197 -12.85 4.33 11.57
CA ASP A 197 -12.70 5.73 11.19
C ASP A 197 -12.95 6.63 12.40
N GLY A 198 -12.04 7.60 12.63
CA GLY A 198 -12.11 8.53 13.76
C GLY A 198 -11.10 8.25 14.88
N TYR A 199 -10.32 7.18 14.77
CA TYR A 199 -9.11 7.04 15.60
C TYR A 199 -8.11 8.16 15.28
N SER A 200 -7.66 8.88 16.31
CA SER A 200 -6.62 9.89 16.15
C SER A 200 -5.26 9.20 16.14
N PHE A 201 -4.62 9.20 14.97
CA PHE A 201 -3.26 8.69 14.81
C PHE A 201 -2.24 9.74 15.23
N ASP A 202 -1.19 9.31 15.92
CA ASP A 202 -0.01 10.14 16.10
C ASP A 202 0.55 10.50 14.71
N GLY A 203 0.68 11.79 14.43
CA GLY A 203 1.10 12.30 13.12
C GLY A 203 0.02 12.31 12.05
N GLU A 204 -1.25 12.46 12.42
CA GLU A 204 -2.37 12.57 11.49
C GLU A 204 -2.16 13.64 10.40
N TYR A 205 -1.39 14.69 10.68
CA TYR A 205 -1.15 15.80 9.75
C TYR A 205 0.30 15.88 9.23
N ASP A 206 1.17 14.92 9.54
CA ASP A 206 2.60 14.97 9.20
C ASP A 206 2.81 15.27 7.69
N LEU A 207 1.99 14.67 6.81
CA LEU A 207 2.05 14.91 5.37
C LEU A 207 1.56 16.29 4.93
N VAL A 208 0.50 16.79 5.57
CA VAL A 208 -0.07 18.10 5.23
C VAL A 208 0.90 19.20 5.66
N GLU A 209 1.55 19.04 6.80
CA GLU A 209 2.57 19.96 7.32
C GLU A 209 3.81 20.04 6.41
N GLU A 210 4.19 18.95 5.72
CA GLU A 210 5.29 18.98 4.76
C GLU A 210 5.00 19.81 3.50
N ILE A 211 3.73 19.91 3.09
CA ILE A 211 3.33 20.55 1.82
C ILE A 211 2.66 21.92 2.02
N MET A 212 2.23 22.26 3.23
CA MET A 212 1.56 23.53 3.55
C MET A 212 2.49 24.50 4.27
N SER A 213 2.28 25.80 4.04
CA SER A 213 2.89 26.83 4.87
C SER A 213 2.29 26.82 6.29
N PRO A 214 2.99 27.36 7.31
CA PRO A 214 2.43 27.45 8.66
C PRO A 214 1.09 28.20 8.74
N GLU A 215 0.91 29.24 7.92
CA GLU A 215 -0.36 29.97 7.86
C GLU A 215 -1.46 29.17 7.17
N GLY A 216 -1.13 28.41 6.13
CA GLY A 216 -2.04 27.44 5.49
C GLY A 216 -2.51 26.37 6.48
N MET A 217 -1.58 25.84 7.28
CA MET A 217 -1.89 24.83 8.30
C MET A 217 -2.83 25.37 9.39
N LYS A 218 -2.59 26.60 9.87
CA LYS A 218 -3.50 27.25 10.83
C LYS A 218 -4.92 27.41 10.28
N ARG A 219 -5.05 27.79 9.00
CA ARG A 219 -6.35 27.92 8.33
C ARG A 219 -7.02 26.57 8.15
N PHE A 220 -6.26 25.54 7.76
CA PHE A 220 -6.74 24.18 7.60
C PHE A 220 -7.29 23.60 8.92
N LEU A 221 -6.51 23.67 10.00
CA LEU A 221 -6.95 23.21 11.32
C LEU A 221 -8.17 23.98 11.83
N GLY A 222 -8.16 25.32 11.73
CA GLY A 222 -9.30 26.13 12.12
C GLY A 222 -10.56 25.83 11.29
N TYR A 223 -10.40 25.49 10.02
CA TYR A 223 -11.52 25.07 9.18
C TYR A 223 -12.08 23.70 9.59
N LEU A 224 -11.22 22.71 9.87
CA LEU A 224 -11.65 21.38 10.32
C LEU A 224 -12.38 21.43 11.67
N GLU A 225 -11.94 22.29 12.59
CA GLU A 225 -12.60 22.50 13.88
C GLU A 225 -13.99 23.12 13.70
N ALA A 226 -14.13 24.10 12.81
CA ALA A 226 -15.40 24.74 12.48
C ALA A 226 -16.33 23.83 11.64
N HIS A 227 -15.78 22.92 10.85
CA HIS A 227 -16.51 22.03 9.94
C HIS A 227 -16.02 20.57 10.04
N PRO A 228 -16.34 19.86 11.14
CA PRO A 228 -15.93 18.48 11.30
C PRO A 228 -16.44 17.62 10.12
N PRO A 229 -15.56 17.00 9.32
CA PRO A 229 -15.96 16.25 8.15
C PRO A 229 -16.78 15.02 8.58
N LYS A 230 -18.02 14.93 8.07
CA LYS A 230 -18.93 13.82 8.40
C LYS A 230 -18.66 12.54 7.60
N THR A 231 -17.94 12.63 6.48
CA THR A 231 -17.59 11.52 5.57
C THR A 231 -16.31 11.84 4.78
N MET A 232 -15.63 10.80 4.26
CA MET A 232 -14.38 10.93 3.48
C MET A 232 -14.50 11.88 2.27
N CYS A 233 -15.57 11.76 1.47
CA CYS A 233 -15.76 12.60 0.28
C CYS A 233 -15.82 14.10 0.58
N LYS A 234 -16.29 14.48 1.78
CA LYS A 234 -16.34 15.88 2.20
C LYS A 234 -14.99 16.42 2.64
N ARG A 235 -13.99 15.57 2.91
CA ARG A 235 -12.63 15.96 3.32
C ARG A 235 -11.74 16.25 2.10
N VAL A 236 -11.88 15.48 1.01
CA VAL A 236 -11.17 15.69 -0.27
C VAL A 236 -11.64 16.94 -1.00
N ALA A 237 -12.93 17.28 -0.91
CA ALA A 237 -13.50 18.49 -1.52
C ALA A 237 -13.08 19.82 -0.84
N LEU A 238 -12.24 19.78 0.20
CA LEU A 238 -11.81 20.96 0.98
C LEU A 238 -10.50 21.56 0.49
N SER A 239 -9.87 20.98 -0.54
CA SER A 239 -8.75 21.60 -1.23
C SER A 239 -9.19 22.93 -1.87
N PRO A 240 -8.47 24.04 -1.67
CA PRO A 240 -8.81 25.28 -2.37
C PRO A 240 -8.69 25.03 -3.88
N PRO A 241 -9.60 25.59 -4.70
CA PRO A 241 -9.38 25.60 -6.14
C PRO A 241 -8.07 26.33 -6.43
N SER A 242 -7.21 25.69 -7.20
CA SER A 242 -5.99 26.26 -7.77
C SER A 242 -6.27 27.52 -8.57
#